data_AF-A0A1E5USZ4-F1
#
_entry.id   AF-A0A1E5USZ4-F1
#
_cell.length_a   1.000
_cell.length_b   1.000
_cell.length_c   1.000
_cell.angle_alpha   90.00
_cell.angle_beta   90.00
_cell.angle_gamma   90.00
#
_symmetry.space_group_name_H-M   'P 1'
#
loop_
_entity.id
_entity.type
_entity.pdbx_description
1 polymer ?
#
loop_
_entity_poly.entity_id
_entity_poly.type
_entity_poly.pdbx_seq_one_letter_code
_entity_poly.pdbx_strand_id
1 'polypeptide(L)'
;MWTEVAKHLCGFDLLRLSSTCRWFHRLLADDTIWRYAFFRDLDLSDANPRIHRPLYRSWQHLYFAAFNGSHAYSLCQSGEHRSSWRIGSFLLDSPQMLLMGKLPVPRWLPPNPNDLQLGIAMMGACKLHNARPGIWITGTCPRPMPISAALPSLEAYWDQTLVYEDLGEHLQDENVNDAFCAVVNAKRLTSPSTAVVLNKSWAGKREDLLTKYRASTTSAAIHTNLQPNGGLVSQFEAMRDTARDGQIVSVRISQILL
;
A
#
# COMPACT_ATOMS: atom_id res chain seq x y z
N MET A 1 16.84 -19.05 23.38
CA MET A 1 17.16 -19.87 22.19
C MET A 1 15.95 -19.99 21.26
N TRP A 2 14.86 -20.65 21.65
CA TRP A 2 13.68 -20.83 20.78
C TRP A 2 13.00 -19.55 20.29
N THR A 3 12.98 -18.47 21.09
CA THR A 3 12.50 -17.15 20.64
C THR A 3 13.28 -16.64 19.42
N GLU A 4 14.60 -16.81 19.40
CA GLU A 4 15.42 -16.41 18.25
C GLU A 4 15.17 -17.30 17.05
N VAL A 5 15.07 -18.62 17.26
CA VAL A 5 14.73 -19.57 16.17
C VAL A 5 13.39 -19.20 15.53
N ALA A 6 12.37 -18.90 16.35
CA ALA A 6 11.05 -18.53 15.87
C ALA A 6 11.05 -17.28 14.98
N LYS A 7 11.89 -16.27 15.25
CA LYS A 7 12.00 -15.07 14.41
C LYS A 7 12.42 -15.37 12.96
N HIS A 8 13.01 -16.55 12.70
CA HIS A 8 13.44 -16.98 11.37
C HIS A 8 12.46 -17.94 10.68
N LEU A 9 11.38 -18.35 11.35
CA LEU A 9 10.34 -19.20 10.75
C LEU A 9 9.32 -18.35 9.98
N CYS A 10 8.82 -18.85 8.85
CA CYS A 10 7.73 -18.21 8.13
C CYS A 10 6.42 -18.25 8.95
N GLY A 11 5.46 -17.36 8.67
CA GLY A 11 4.20 -17.31 9.44
C GLY A 11 3.45 -18.64 9.49
N PHE A 12 3.50 -19.41 8.41
CA PHE A 12 2.90 -20.74 8.35
C PHE A 12 3.58 -21.75 9.28
N ASP A 13 4.91 -21.73 9.35
CA ASP A 13 5.67 -22.59 10.26
C ASP A 13 5.48 -22.17 11.73
N LEU A 14 5.34 -20.87 12.00
CA LEU A 14 4.98 -20.36 13.33
C LEU A 14 3.62 -20.89 13.78
N LEU A 15 2.61 -20.85 12.91
CA LEU A 15 1.29 -21.43 13.19
C LEU A 15 1.38 -22.92 13.49
N ARG A 16 2.11 -23.68 12.65
CA ARG A 16 2.34 -25.11 12.87
C ARG A 16 3.03 -25.35 14.21
N LEU A 17 4.09 -24.60 14.53
CA LEU A 17 4.81 -24.71 15.78
C LEU A 17 3.89 -24.47 16.99
N SER A 18 3.00 -23.46 16.92
CA SER A 18 2.03 -23.16 17.98
C SER A 18 1.08 -24.32 18.29
N SER A 19 0.77 -25.15 17.29
CA SER A 19 -0.14 -26.29 17.40
C SER A 19 0.50 -27.55 17.99
N THR A 20 1.83 -27.59 18.10
CA THR A 20 2.55 -28.79 18.56
C THR A 20 2.43 -29.02 20.07
N CYS A 21 2.53 -27.97 20.88
CA CYS A 21 2.39 -28.07 22.34
C CYS A 21 2.06 -26.72 23.00
N ARG A 22 1.54 -26.79 24.24
CA ARG A 22 1.18 -25.60 25.03
C ARG A 22 2.35 -24.64 25.29
N TRP A 23 3.58 -25.17 25.34
CA TRP A 23 4.76 -24.35 25.56
C TRP A 23 5.06 -23.47 24.35
N PHE A 24 5.06 -24.04 23.14
CA PHE A 24 5.23 -23.27 21.90
C PHE A 24 4.07 -22.31 21.65
N HIS A 25 2.84 -22.69 22.01
CA HIS A 25 1.70 -21.77 21.96
C HIS A 25 1.93 -20.52 22.82
N ARG A 26 2.42 -20.68 24.06
CA ARG A 26 2.77 -19.55 24.94
C ARG A 26 3.99 -18.77 24.46
N LEU A 27 5.00 -19.44 23.90
CA LEU A 27 6.16 -18.78 23.30
C LEU A 27 5.73 -17.79 22.21
N LEU A 28 4.78 -18.20 21.37
CA LEU A 28 4.27 -17.39 20.26
C LEU A 28 3.25 -16.33 20.68
N ALA A 29 2.92 -16.22 21.97
CA ALA A 29 2.26 -15.04 22.51
C ALA A 29 3.22 -13.84 22.65
N ASP A 30 4.54 -14.06 22.53
CA ASP A 30 5.54 -12.98 22.46
C ASP A 30 5.41 -12.22 21.13
N ASP A 31 4.85 -11.03 21.22
CA ASP A 31 4.58 -10.13 20.11
C ASP A 31 5.85 -9.68 19.37
N THR A 32 7.03 -9.79 20.00
CA THR A 32 8.30 -9.48 19.33
C THR A 32 8.62 -10.45 18.22
N ILE A 33 8.24 -11.73 18.34
CA ILE A 33 8.43 -12.75 17.29
C ILE A 33 7.65 -12.34 16.04
N TRP A 34 6.38 -11.97 16.22
CA TRP A 34 5.51 -11.51 15.14
C TRP A 34 5.98 -10.20 14.53
N ARG A 35 6.59 -9.30 15.30
CA ARG A 35 7.27 -8.13 14.75
C ARG A 35 8.36 -8.54 13.77
N TYR A 36 9.29 -9.41 14.18
CA TYR A 36 10.37 -9.84 13.28
C TYR A 36 9.85 -10.55 12.03
N ALA A 37 8.87 -11.45 12.19
CA ALA A 37 8.21 -12.09 11.05
C ALA A 37 7.56 -11.07 10.11
N PHE A 38 6.86 -10.07 10.66
CA PHE A 38 6.20 -9.01 9.89
C PHE A 38 7.18 -8.20 9.05
N PHE A 39 8.28 -7.72 9.66
CA PHE A 39 9.28 -6.94 8.94
C PHE A 39 10.01 -7.75 7.87
N ARG A 40 10.33 -9.02 8.15
CA ARG A 40 10.99 -9.91 7.20
C ARG A 40 10.07 -10.23 6.02
N ASP A 41 8.83 -10.63 6.30
CA ASP A 41 7.91 -11.11 5.25
C ASP A 41 7.36 -9.97 4.38
N LEU A 42 7.50 -8.72 4.83
CA LEU A 42 7.18 -7.52 4.06
C LEU A 42 8.39 -6.85 3.40
N ASP A 43 9.58 -7.44 3.52
CA ASP A 43 10.85 -6.89 3.01
C ASP A 43 11.17 -5.48 3.55
N LEU A 44 10.84 -5.26 4.83
CA LEU A 44 11.10 -4.02 5.56
C LEU A 44 12.34 -4.13 6.47
N SER A 45 13.20 -5.12 6.28
CA SER A 45 14.30 -5.41 7.21
C SER A 45 15.30 -4.25 7.39
N ASP A 46 15.43 -3.37 6.41
CA ASP A 46 16.25 -2.15 6.48
C ASP A 46 15.54 -0.96 7.18
N ALA A 47 14.24 -1.08 7.46
CA ALA A 47 13.48 -0.06 8.14
C ALA A 47 13.79 -0.06 9.64
N ASN A 48 14.27 1.10 10.13
CA ASN A 48 14.78 1.27 11.49
C ASN A 48 13.87 0.63 12.58
N PRO A 49 14.39 -0.21 13.49
CA PRO A 49 13.62 -0.89 14.53
C PRO A 49 12.91 0.03 15.54
N ARG A 50 13.08 1.35 15.43
CA ARG A 50 12.41 2.39 16.23
C ARG A 50 10.98 2.71 15.78
N ILE A 51 10.45 2.02 14.76
CA ILE A 51 9.03 2.15 14.39
C ILE A 51 8.17 1.81 15.60
N HIS A 52 7.37 2.79 16.02
CA HIS A 52 6.49 2.66 17.18
C HIS A 52 5.52 1.49 17.00
N ARG A 53 5.13 0.90 18.13
CA ARG A 53 4.17 -0.21 18.21
C ARG A 53 2.94 0.09 17.34
N PRO A 54 2.45 -0.87 16.54
CA PRO A 54 1.29 -0.65 15.68
C PRO A 54 0.07 -0.30 16.52
N LEU A 55 -0.87 0.42 15.90
CA LEU A 55 -2.09 0.94 16.54
C LEU A 55 -2.85 -0.12 17.36
N TYR A 56 -2.77 -1.38 16.96
CA TYR A 56 -3.45 -2.54 17.55
C TYR A 56 -2.78 -3.12 18.79
N ARG A 57 -1.64 -2.55 19.21
CA ARG A 57 -0.84 -3.07 20.33
C ARG A 57 -0.37 -4.53 20.16
N SER A 58 -0.63 -5.16 19.01
CA SER A 58 -0.19 -6.52 18.69
C SER A 58 0.28 -6.63 17.24
N TRP A 59 1.56 -6.95 17.07
CA TRP A 59 2.17 -7.36 15.81
C TRP A 59 1.59 -8.66 15.28
N GLN A 60 1.15 -9.58 16.15
CA GLN A 60 0.49 -10.81 15.74
C GLN A 60 -0.80 -10.52 14.94
N HIS A 61 -1.67 -9.64 15.48
CA HIS A 61 -2.91 -9.26 14.80
C HIS A 61 -2.62 -8.54 13.48
N LEU A 62 -1.65 -7.62 13.46
CA LEU A 62 -1.24 -6.94 12.24
C LEU A 62 -0.68 -7.92 11.20
N TYR A 63 0.10 -8.92 11.63
CA TYR A 63 0.61 -9.97 10.77
C TYR A 63 -0.53 -10.76 10.13
N PHE A 64 -1.51 -11.22 10.91
CA PHE A 64 -2.65 -11.95 10.34
C PHE A 64 -3.51 -11.08 9.43
N ALA A 65 -3.79 -9.84 9.79
CA ALA A 65 -4.44 -8.86 8.92
C ALA A 65 -3.69 -8.72 7.58
N ALA A 66 -2.36 -8.67 7.65
CA ALA A 66 -1.48 -8.54 6.50
C ALA A 66 -1.13 -9.86 5.81
N PHE A 67 -1.57 -11.06 6.26
CA PHE A 67 -1.15 -12.36 5.67
C PHE A 67 -2.24 -13.45 5.59
N ASN A 68 -3.38 -13.36 6.27
CA ASN A 68 -4.28 -14.51 6.42
C ASN A 68 -5.14 -14.88 5.19
N GLY A 69 -5.05 -14.13 4.08
CA GLY A 69 -5.78 -14.39 2.84
C GLY A 69 -7.31 -14.26 2.92
N SER A 70 -7.93 -14.37 4.10
CA SER A 70 -9.37 -14.19 4.33
C SER A 70 -9.77 -12.72 4.50
N HIS A 71 -8.84 -11.85 4.91
CA HIS A 71 -9.05 -10.40 4.97
C HIS A 71 -8.47 -9.66 3.76
N ALA A 72 -7.99 -10.38 2.75
CA ALA A 72 -7.77 -9.86 1.40
C ALA A 72 -8.99 -10.13 0.49
N TYR A 73 -10.14 -10.51 1.08
CA TYR A 73 -11.26 -11.10 0.37
C TYR A 73 -12.51 -10.20 0.36
N SER A 74 -13.22 -10.30 -0.77
CA SER A 74 -14.66 -10.12 -0.93
C SER A 74 -15.24 -8.72 -0.71
N LEU A 75 -14.97 -7.83 -1.67
CA LEU A 75 -16.06 -7.00 -2.20
C LEU A 75 -16.04 -7.04 -3.73
N CYS A 76 -16.52 -8.16 -4.27
CA CYS A 76 -17.44 -8.24 -5.42
C CYS A 76 -17.85 -9.71 -5.57
N GLN A 77 -19.13 -9.93 -5.83
CA GLN A 77 -19.79 -11.23 -5.91
C GLN A 77 -19.20 -12.13 -7.00
N SER A 78 -19.29 -13.45 -6.73
CA SER A 78 -19.40 -14.59 -7.66
C SER A 78 -18.58 -14.54 -8.96
N GLY A 79 -17.54 -15.36 -9.03
CA GLY A 79 -16.89 -15.75 -10.28
C GLY A 79 -15.36 -15.60 -10.23
N GLU A 80 -14.68 -16.68 -9.85
CA GLU A 80 -13.35 -17.08 -10.34
C GLU A 80 -12.26 -15.99 -10.55
N HIS A 81 -11.46 -15.70 -9.52
CA HIS A 81 -10.01 -16.00 -9.51
C HIS A 81 -9.39 -15.63 -8.15
N ARG A 82 -8.78 -16.62 -7.49
CA ARG A 82 -8.05 -16.50 -6.22
C ARG A 82 -6.65 -15.92 -6.45
N SER A 83 -6.47 -14.62 -6.25
CA SER A 83 -5.22 -13.99 -5.78
C SER A 83 -5.43 -12.48 -5.77
N SER A 84 -5.77 -11.93 -4.61
CA SER A 84 -5.73 -10.47 -4.40
C SER A 84 -4.27 -10.09 -4.18
N TRP A 85 -3.62 -9.51 -5.20
CA TRP A 85 -2.17 -9.31 -5.22
C TRP A 85 -1.79 -8.18 -4.27
N ARG A 86 -1.07 -8.53 -3.19
CA ARG A 86 -0.35 -7.54 -2.40
C ARG A 86 0.88 -7.11 -3.18
N ILE A 87 1.02 -5.80 -3.35
CA ILE A 87 2.03 -5.16 -4.20
C ILE A 87 3.31 -4.93 -3.39
N GLY A 88 3.19 -4.73 -2.08
CA GLY A 88 4.33 -4.54 -1.18
C GLY A 88 3.98 -3.67 0.01
N SER A 89 5.01 -3.16 0.69
CA SER A 89 4.86 -2.23 1.81
C SER A 89 5.98 -1.21 1.82
N PHE A 90 5.77 -0.09 2.51
CA PHE A 90 6.79 0.94 2.67
C PHE A 90 6.62 1.68 4.00
N LEU A 91 7.66 2.40 4.42
CA LEU A 91 7.68 3.21 5.63
C LEU A 91 7.39 4.68 5.30
N LEU A 92 6.43 5.24 6.01
CA LEU A 92 6.14 6.66 6.03
C LEU A 92 6.67 7.27 7.33
N ASP A 93 7.80 7.98 7.27
CA ASP A 93 8.46 8.62 8.42
C ASP A 93 8.08 10.10 8.61
N SER A 94 7.12 10.59 7.82
CA SER A 94 6.62 11.96 7.85
C SER A 94 5.14 11.99 7.49
N PRO A 95 4.37 13.00 7.92
CA PRO A 95 2.94 13.06 7.59
C PRO A 95 2.66 13.51 6.14
N GLN A 96 3.67 13.45 5.27
CA GLN A 96 3.61 13.91 3.90
C GLN A 96 3.79 12.72 2.94
N MET A 97 2.78 12.50 2.11
CA MET A 97 2.75 11.41 1.14
C MET A 97 2.45 11.98 -0.25
N LEU A 98 3.05 11.40 -1.28
CA LEU A 98 2.83 11.76 -2.68
C LEU A 98 2.11 10.61 -3.37
N LEU A 99 0.93 10.90 -3.94
CA LEU A 99 0.18 10.01 -4.80
C LEU A 99 0.40 10.41 -6.26
N MET A 100 0.60 9.43 -7.13
CA MET A 100 0.82 9.66 -8.57
C MET A 100 0.07 8.61 -9.38
N GLY A 101 -0.71 9.06 -10.36
CA GLY A 101 -1.35 8.24 -11.39
C GLY A 101 -0.59 8.28 -12.72
N LYS A 102 0.57 8.95 -12.78
CA LYS A 102 1.39 9.08 -13.98
C LYS A 102 2.86 9.34 -13.64
N LEU A 103 3.75 8.97 -14.57
CA LEU A 103 5.17 9.33 -14.57
C LEU A 103 5.52 10.20 -15.79
N PRO A 104 6.63 10.97 -15.75
CA PRO A 104 7.56 11.15 -14.62
C PRO A 104 6.95 11.97 -13.48
N VAL A 105 7.63 12.03 -12.33
CA VAL A 105 7.21 12.89 -11.22
C VAL A 105 7.05 14.33 -11.73
N PRO A 106 5.89 14.97 -11.48
CA PRO A 106 5.69 16.37 -11.83
C PRO A 106 6.82 17.25 -11.29
N ARG A 107 7.41 18.08 -12.16
CA ARG A 107 8.43 19.07 -11.74
C ARG A 107 7.86 20.13 -10.80
N TRP A 108 6.54 20.30 -10.84
CA TRP A 108 5.80 21.25 -10.03
C TRP A 108 4.58 20.53 -9.44
N LEU A 109 4.40 20.70 -8.14
CA LEU A 109 3.20 20.33 -7.41
C LEU A 109 2.72 21.60 -6.68
N PRO A 110 1.41 21.84 -6.59
CA PRO A 110 0.90 22.98 -5.84
C PRO A 110 1.46 22.98 -4.41
N PRO A 111 2.02 24.11 -3.94
CA PRO A 111 2.61 24.17 -2.61
C PRO A 111 1.54 24.20 -1.50
N ASN A 112 0.31 24.59 -1.84
CA ASN A 112 -0.78 24.74 -0.89
C ASN A 112 -1.68 23.49 -0.90
N PRO A 113 -1.97 22.84 0.25
CA PRO A 113 -2.88 21.70 0.33
C PRO A 113 -4.30 21.98 -0.19
N ASN A 114 -4.74 23.25 -0.20
CA ASN A 114 -6.05 23.63 -0.73
C ASN A 114 -6.15 23.49 -2.25
N ASP A 115 -5.01 23.40 -2.95
CA ASP A 115 -4.94 23.25 -4.40
C ASP A 115 -4.81 21.77 -4.83
N LEU A 116 -5.20 20.83 -3.96
CA LEU A 116 -5.07 19.39 -4.18
C LEU A 116 -5.77 18.93 -5.46
N GLN A 117 -7.04 19.32 -5.63
CA GLN A 117 -7.84 18.97 -6.81
C GLN A 117 -7.22 19.53 -8.09
N LEU A 118 -6.66 20.74 -8.04
CA LEU A 118 -5.97 21.34 -9.18
C LEU A 118 -4.70 20.55 -9.54
N GLY A 119 -3.92 20.13 -8.54
CA GLY A 119 -2.75 19.28 -8.75
C GLY A 119 -3.11 17.94 -9.39
N ILE A 120 -4.19 17.31 -8.93
CA ILE A 120 -4.70 16.06 -9.49
C ILE A 120 -5.15 16.28 -10.93
N ALA A 121 -6.06 17.24 -11.18
CA ALA A 121 -6.62 17.50 -12.49
C ALA A 121 -5.53 17.81 -13.52
N MET A 122 -4.55 18.65 -13.17
CA MET A 122 -3.49 19.06 -14.09
C MET A 122 -2.37 18.03 -14.27
N MET A 123 -1.93 17.37 -13.19
CA MET A 123 -0.68 16.60 -13.18
C MET A 123 -0.87 15.11 -12.94
N GLY A 124 -2.09 14.67 -12.59
CA GLY A 124 -2.34 13.29 -12.16
C GLY A 124 -1.57 12.93 -10.89
N ALA A 125 -1.32 13.90 -10.01
CA ALA A 125 -0.54 13.69 -8.79
C ALA A 125 -0.93 14.67 -7.69
N CYS A 126 -0.77 14.24 -6.44
CA CYS A 126 -1.14 15.07 -5.30
C CYS A 126 -0.27 14.80 -4.08
N LYS A 127 0.04 15.87 -3.35
CA LYS A 127 0.75 15.77 -2.07
C LYS A 127 -0.26 15.84 -0.94
N LEU A 128 -0.43 14.73 -0.24
CA LEU A 128 -1.24 14.65 0.95
C LEU A 128 -0.46 15.09 2.18
N HIS A 129 -1.13 15.87 3.00
CA HIS A 129 -0.71 16.27 4.33
C HIS A 129 -1.55 15.53 5.36
N ASN A 130 -1.01 15.37 6.57
CA ASN A 130 -1.68 14.65 7.67
C ASN A 130 -1.87 13.14 7.40
N ALA A 131 -1.00 12.53 6.61
CA ALA A 131 -0.92 11.07 6.53
C ALA A 131 -0.32 10.51 7.83
N ARG A 132 -0.86 9.41 8.35
CA ARG A 132 -0.36 8.81 9.59
C ARG A 132 1.03 8.20 9.36
N PRO A 133 2.10 8.64 10.05
CA PRO A 133 3.40 8.00 9.96
C PRO A 133 3.34 6.56 10.46
N GLY A 134 4.09 5.66 9.82
CA GLY A 134 4.06 4.24 10.11
C GLY A 134 4.31 3.37 8.89
N ILE A 135 4.01 2.08 9.02
CA ILE A 135 4.13 1.11 7.93
C ILE A 135 2.87 1.19 7.08
N TRP A 136 3.01 1.29 5.77
CA TRP A 136 1.89 1.30 4.83
C TRP A 136 1.94 0.03 3.99
N ILE A 137 0.83 -0.70 3.95
CA ILE A 137 0.71 -1.94 3.15
C ILE A 137 -0.06 -1.60 1.88
N THR A 138 0.49 -1.98 0.73
CA THR A 138 -0.11 -1.73 -0.59
C THR A 138 -0.72 -3.01 -1.19
N GLY A 139 -1.93 -2.92 -1.71
CA GLY A 139 -2.63 -4.00 -2.40
C GLY A 139 -3.39 -3.53 -3.65
N THR A 140 -3.59 -4.45 -4.61
CA THR A 140 -4.45 -4.23 -5.78
C THR A 140 -5.88 -4.65 -5.51
N CYS A 141 -6.86 -3.87 -5.97
CA CYS A 141 -8.22 -4.39 -6.13
C CYS A 141 -8.39 -5.04 -7.53
N PRO A 142 -9.25 -6.07 -7.68
CA PRO A 142 -9.45 -6.80 -8.94
C PRO A 142 -10.33 -6.09 -10.00
N ARG A 143 -10.79 -4.86 -9.74
CA ARG A 143 -11.40 -3.95 -10.74
C ARG A 143 -10.32 -2.94 -11.20
N PRO A 144 -10.48 -2.13 -12.26
CA PRO A 144 -9.32 -1.60 -13.00
C PRO A 144 -8.42 -0.71 -12.11
N MET A 145 -7.23 -1.27 -11.86
CA MET A 145 -6.02 -0.78 -11.17
C MET A 145 -6.13 0.18 -9.97
N PRO A 146 -6.85 -0.13 -8.86
CA PRO A 146 -6.66 0.61 -7.62
C PRO A 146 -5.37 0.19 -6.91
N ILE A 147 -4.41 1.10 -6.70
CA ILE A 147 -3.47 0.94 -5.57
C ILE A 147 -4.17 1.41 -4.32
N SER A 148 -4.44 0.52 -3.38
CA SER A 148 -4.82 0.92 -2.02
C SER A 148 -3.62 0.77 -1.09
N ALA A 149 -3.27 1.82 -0.36
CA ALA A 149 -2.26 1.76 0.70
C ALA A 149 -2.95 2.03 2.04
N ALA A 150 -2.94 1.07 2.96
CA ALA A 150 -3.76 1.13 4.18
C ALA A 150 -2.96 0.83 5.45
N LEU A 151 -3.34 1.49 6.55
CA LEU A 151 -2.94 1.24 7.93
C LEU A 151 -4.11 1.25 8.98
N PRO A 152 -5.42 1.31 8.63
CA PRO A 152 -6.46 1.49 9.63
C PRO A 152 -6.57 0.28 10.55
N SER A 153 -7.38 0.40 11.62
CA SER A 153 -8.10 -0.75 12.16
C SER A 153 -8.81 -1.44 11.00
N LEU A 154 -8.30 -2.57 10.52
CA LEU A 154 -8.85 -3.34 9.42
C LEU A 154 -10.31 -3.61 9.78
N GLU A 155 -10.57 -3.92 11.05
CA GLU A 155 -11.92 -4.03 11.62
C GLU A 155 -12.80 -2.80 11.37
N ALA A 156 -12.33 -1.58 11.62
CA ALA A 156 -13.08 -0.33 11.36
C ALA A 156 -13.21 0.02 9.86
N TYR A 157 -12.34 -0.53 9.02
CA TYR A 157 -12.54 -0.47 7.57
C TYR A 157 -13.61 -1.48 7.13
N TRP A 158 -13.56 -2.70 7.66
CA TRP A 158 -14.45 -3.80 7.29
C TRP A 158 -15.86 -3.66 7.84
N ASP A 159 -16.05 -3.02 8.98
CA ASP A 159 -17.37 -2.66 9.52
C ASP A 159 -18.02 -1.45 8.82
N GLN A 160 -17.35 -0.92 7.77
CA GLN A 160 -17.77 0.21 6.95
C GLN A 160 -17.91 1.53 7.72
N THR A 161 -17.31 1.63 8.92
CA THR A 161 -17.29 2.89 9.67
C THR A 161 -16.32 3.90 9.08
N LEU A 162 -15.33 3.45 8.31
CA LEU A 162 -14.41 4.30 7.56
C LEU A 162 -14.77 4.34 6.07
N VAL A 163 -15.02 5.55 5.56
CA VAL A 163 -15.44 5.82 4.17
C VAL A 163 -14.33 6.59 3.45
N TYR A 164 -14.11 6.25 2.18
CA TYR A 164 -13.20 7.01 1.31
C TYR A 164 -13.83 8.36 0.93
N GLU A 165 -13.06 9.44 1.10
CA GLU A 165 -13.34 10.74 0.51
C GLU A 165 -12.69 10.83 -0.87
N ASP A 166 -13.41 11.45 -1.80
CA ASP A 166 -12.88 11.78 -3.13
C ASP A 166 -11.93 12.97 -3.03
N LEU A 167 -10.72 12.81 -3.56
CA LEU A 167 -9.71 13.86 -3.63
C LEU A 167 -9.72 14.57 -4.98
N GLY A 168 -10.26 13.91 -6.01
CA GLY A 168 -10.33 14.41 -7.38
C GLY A 168 -9.89 13.38 -8.41
N GLU A 169 -9.99 13.77 -9.68
CA GLU A 169 -9.70 12.90 -10.82
C GLU A 169 -8.80 13.57 -11.85
N HIS A 170 -8.05 12.75 -12.58
CA HIS A 170 -7.21 13.17 -13.70
C HIS A 170 -7.65 12.43 -14.96
N LEU A 171 -8.12 13.20 -15.93
CA LEU A 171 -8.53 12.71 -17.24
C LEU A 171 -7.35 12.78 -18.22
N GLN A 172 -7.11 11.66 -18.91
CA GLN A 172 -6.34 11.61 -20.14
C GLN A 172 -7.30 11.18 -21.25
N ASP A 173 -7.66 12.11 -22.12
CA ASP A 173 -8.64 11.95 -23.21
C ASP A 173 -8.01 11.46 -24.53
N GLU A 174 -6.79 10.93 -24.44
CA GLU A 174 -6.05 10.33 -25.55
C GLU A 174 -5.65 8.90 -25.20
N ASN A 175 -5.45 8.08 -26.23
CA ASN A 175 -5.01 6.70 -26.07
C ASN A 175 -3.71 6.59 -25.22
N VAL A 176 -3.81 5.95 -24.06
CA VAL A 176 -2.69 5.78 -23.12
C VAL A 176 -2.11 4.38 -23.27
N ASN A 177 -0.78 4.27 -23.42
CA ASN A 177 -0.12 2.97 -23.57
C ASN A 177 -0.03 2.17 -22.26
N ASP A 178 -0.04 2.85 -21.11
CA ASP A 178 0.05 2.20 -19.81
C ASP A 178 -0.66 2.95 -18.67
N ALA A 179 -1.06 2.16 -17.68
CA ALA A 179 -1.54 2.57 -16.39
C ALA A 179 -0.36 2.54 -15.40
N PHE A 180 -0.21 3.60 -14.63
CA PHE A 180 0.81 3.70 -13.60
C PHE A 180 0.22 4.30 -12.34
N CYS A 181 0.48 3.68 -11.20
CA CYS A 181 0.12 4.24 -9.91
C CYS A 181 1.33 4.15 -8.98
N ALA A 182 1.57 5.17 -8.16
CA ALA A 182 2.60 5.14 -7.14
C ALA A 182 2.20 5.92 -5.89
N VAL A 183 2.69 5.41 -4.76
CA VAL A 183 2.61 6.04 -3.45
C VAL A 183 4.03 6.18 -2.91
N VAL A 184 4.40 7.39 -2.53
CA VAL A 184 5.77 7.72 -2.13
C VAL A 184 5.77 8.53 -0.84
N ASN A 185 6.70 8.20 0.07
CA ASN A 185 7.03 9.08 1.19
C ASN A 185 7.65 10.37 0.64
N ALA A 186 6.89 11.48 0.68
CA ALA A 186 7.26 12.71 0.01
C ALA A 186 8.57 13.32 0.55
N LYS A 187 8.87 13.11 1.84
CA LYS A 187 10.13 13.54 2.46
C LYS A 187 11.35 12.80 1.90
N ARG A 188 11.15 11.59 1.36
CA ARG A 188 12.19 10.70 0.84
C ARG A 188 12.19 10.65 -0.69
N LEU A 189 11.58 11.62 -1.37
CA LEU A 189 11.44 11.62 -2.83
C LEU A 189 12.78 11.51 -3.57
N THR A 190 13.82 12.18 -3.07
CA THR A 190 15.17 12.19 -3.64
C THR A 190 16.06 11.04 -3.15
N SER A 191 15.52 10.14 -2.32
CA SER A 191 16.32 9.02 -1.80
C SER A 191 16.56 7.94 -2.86
N PRO A 192 17.70 7.22 -2.80
CA PRO A 192 17.96 6.09 -3.70
C PRO A 192 16.87 5.01 -3.65
N SER A 193 16.29 4.76 -2.46
CA SER A 193 15.19 3.80 -2.28
C SER A 193 13.98 4.16 -3.15
N THR A 194 13.61 5.44 -3.18
CA THR A 194 12.51 5.93 -4.02
C THR A 194 12.85 5.92 -5.51
N ALA A 195 14.10 6.23 -5.86
CA ALA A 195 14.54 6.28 -7.26
C ALA A 195 14.37 4.94 -8.00
N VAL A 196 14.56 3.81 -7.29
CA VAL A 196 14.35 2.45 -7.83
C VAL A 196 12.89 2.21 -8.25
N VAL A 197 11.93 2.90 -7.64
CA VAL A 197 10.51 2.80 -8.02
C VAL A 197 10.20 3.77 -9.16
N LEU A 198 10.72 5.00 -9.11
CA LEU A 198 10.39 6.07 -10.05
C LEU A 198 11.11 5.97 -11.41
N ASN A 199 12.24 5.27 -11.49
CA ASN A 199 13.00 5.12 -12.73
C ASN A 199 12.30 4.21 -13.78
N LYS A 200 11.19 3.55 -13.40
CA LYS A 200 10.38 2.66 -14.25
C LYS A 200 11.18 1.51 -14.90
N SER A 201 12.42 1.22 -14.47
CA SER A 201 13.27 0.18 -15.09
C SER A 201 12.73 -1.24 -14.89
N TRP A 202 11.77 -1.40 -13.98
CA TRP A 202 11.08 -2.65 -13.63
C TRP A 202 9.74 -2.82 -14.37
N ALA A 203 9.27 -1.81 -15.11
CA ALA A 203 8.02 -1.86 -15.85
C ALA A 203 8.05 -2.96 -16.92
N GLY A 204 6.87 -3.50 -17.23
CA GLY A 204 6.71 -4.52 -18.27
C GLY A 204 7.04 -3.95 -19.64
N LYS A 205 7.62 -4.77 -20.52
CA LYS A 205 7.72 -4.43 -21.95
C LYS A 205 6.32 -4.25 -22.54
N ARG A 206 6.17 -3.53 -23.64
CA ARG A 206 4.85 -3.20 -24.23
C ARG A 206 3.92 -4.40 -24.45
N GLU A 207 4.48 -5.56 -24.75
CA GLU A 207 3.75 -6.81 -24.99
C GLU A 207 3.34 -7.54 -23.70
N ASP A 208 3.88 -7.12 -22.55
CA ASP A 208 3.61 -7.71 -21.26
C ASP A 208 2.30 -7.17 -20.70
N LEU A 209 1.25 -8.00 -20.79
CA LEU A 209 -0.07 -7.67 -20.27
C LEU A 209 -0.19 -7.93 -18.75
N LEU A 210 0.82 -8.53 -18.13
CA LEU A 210 0.81 -8.74 -16.70
C LEU A 210 1.23 -7.47 -15.97
N THR A 211 0.39 -7.09 -15.01
CA THR A 211 0.70 -6.06 -14.03
C THR A 211 2.05 -6.33 -13.37
N LYS A 212 2.94 -5.35 -13.44
CA LYS A 212 4.19 -5.34 -12.68
C LYS A 212 4.02 -4.48 -11.44
N TYR A 213 4.79 -4.84 -10.41
CA TYR A 213 4.87 -4.05 -9.21
C TYR A 213 6.30 -3.84 -8.78
N ARG A 214 6.53 -2.76 -8.04
CA ARG A 214 7.79 -2.50 -7.35
C ARG A 214 7.54 -1.77 -6.04
N ALA A 215 8.07 -2.32 -4.96
CA ALA A 215 8.11 -1.67 -3.66
C ALA A 215 9.57 -1.40 -3.25
N SER A 216 9.73 -0.42 -2.38
CA SER A 216 10.96 -0.07 -1.68
C SER A 216 10.59 0.34 -0.25
N THR A 217 11.60 0.56 0.60
CA THR A 217 11.38 1.04 1.98
C THR A 217 10.62 2.38 2.07
N THR A 218 10.51 3.16 0.99
CA THR A 218 9.93 4.52 1.01
C THR A 218 8.83 4.72 -0.03
N SER A 219 8.53 3.74 -0.86
CA SER A 219 7.57 3.88 -1.95
C SER A 219 7.09 2.55 -2.49
N ALA A 220 5.91 2.55 -3.10
CA ALA A 220 5.40 1.41 -3.87
C ALA A 220 4.72 1.91 -5.15
N ALA A 221 4.79 1.11 -6.21
CA ALA A 221 4.17 1.42 -7.48
C ALA A 221 3.73 0.17 -8.25
N ILE A 222 2.79 0.40 -9.16
CA ILE A 222 2.30 -0.55 -10.15
C ILE A 222 2.45 0.05 -11.54
N HIS A 223 2.73 -0.83 -12.49
CA HIS A 223 2.65 -0.54 -13.91
C HIS A 223 1.89 -1.65 -14.63
N THR A 224 1.00 -1.28 -15.55
CA THR A 224 0.35 -2.22 -16.45
C THR A 224 0.23 -1.62 -17.84
N ASN A 225 0.64 -2.38 -18.87
CA ASN A 225 0.39 -1.98 -20.25
C ASN A 225 -1.09 -2.12 -20.58
N LEU A 226 -1.62 -1.11 -21.26
CA LEU A 226 -3.01 -1.03 -21.64
C LEU A 226 -3.17 -1.44 -23.11
N GLN A 227 -4.31 -2.07 -23.41
CA GLN A 227 -4.77 -2.24 -24.78
C GLN A 227 -5.17 -0.87 -25.36
N PRO A 228 -5.25 -0.73 -26.69
CA PRO A 228 -5.74 0.50 -27.32
C PRO A 228 -7.08 0.95 -26.70
N ASN A 229 -7.16 2.22 -26.31
CA ASN A 229 -8.26 2.80 -25.54
C ASN A 229 -8.58 4.24 -26.00
N GLY A 230 -9.72 4.77 -25.57
CA GLY A 230 -10.12 6.15 -25.82
C GLY A 230 -9.55 7.13 -24.78
N GLY A 231 -8.91 6.63 -23.73
CA GLY A 231 -8.38 7.44 -22.64
C GLY A 231 -8.30 6.68 -21.32
N LEU A 232 -7.87 7.39 -20.28
CA LEU A 232 -7.72 6.88 -18.93
C LEU A 232 -8.12 7.94 -17.90
N VAL A 233 -9.04 7.59 -17.00
CA VAL A 233 -9.37 8.40 -15.82
C VAL A 233 -8.67 7.81 -14.60
N SER A 234 -7.88 8.63 -13.91
CA SER A 234 -7.26 8.28 -12.63
C SER A 234 -7.98 8.99 -11.50
N GLN A 235 -8.70 8.24 -10.66
CA GLN A 235 -9.40 8.77 -9.48
C GLN A 235 -8.56 8.59 -8.22
N PHE A 236 -8.47 9.63 -7.40
CA PHE A 236 -7.69 9.67 -6.17
C PHE A 236 -8.61 9.80 -4.97
N GLU A 237 -8.40 8.96 -3.97
CA GLU A 237 -9.24 8.90 -2.78
C GLU A 237 -8.39 8.69 -1.53
N ALA A 238 -8.85 9.21 -0.40
CA ALA A 238 -8.24 9.00 0.91
C ALA A 238 -9.27 8.56 1.93
N MET A 239 -8.82 7.96 3.02
CA MET A 239 -9.66 7.57 4.13
C MET A 239 -9.09 8.17 5.40
N ARG A 240 -9.92 8.91 6.13
CA ARG A 240 -9.54 9.56 7.39
C ARG A 240 -10.07 8.81 8.60
N ASP A 241 -9.26 8.73 9.63
CA ASP A 241 -9.67 8.23 10.95
C ASP A 241 -10.43 9.32 11.71
N THR A 242 -11.72 9.47 11.37
CA THR A 242 -12.62 10.50 11.95
C THR A 242 -12.92 10.25 13.43
N ALA A 243 -12.73 9.02 13.91
CA ALA A 243 -12.90 8.66 15.33
C ALA A 243 -11.74 9.14 16.22
N ARG A 244 -10.60 9.57 15.63
CA ARG A 244 -9.41 9.97 16.36
C ARG A 244 -8.94 11.38 15.96
N ASP A 245 -7.85 11.46 15.23
CA ASP A 245 -7.10 12.69 14.92
C ASP A 245 -7.33 13.18 13.48
N GLY A 246 -8.25 12.56 12.74
CA GLY A 246 -8.53 12.91 11.34
C GLY A 246 -7.37 12.63 10.39
N GLN A 247 -6.36 11.85 10.83
CA GLN A 247 -5.25 11.47 9.99
C GLN A 247 -5.69 10.56 8.85
N ILE A 248 -5.02 10.70 7.72
CA ILE A 248 -5.20 9.81 6.57
C ILE A 248 -4.55 8.47 6.93
N VAL A 249 -5.37 7.42 6.93
CA VAL A 249 -5.00 6.05 7.29
C VAL A 249 -5.10 5.08 6.11
N SER A 250 -5.74 5.49 5.02
CA SER A 250 -5.69 4.76 3.75
C SER A 250 -5.77 5.72 2.57
N VAL A 251 -5.25 5.29 1.42
CA VAL A 251 -5.40 5.98 0.13
C VAL A 251 -5.74 4.98 -0.95
N ARG A 252 -6.37 5.45 -2.02
CA ARG A 252 -6.70 4.67 -3.20
C ARG A 252 -6.46 5.50 -4.47
N ILE A 253 -5.82 4.91 -5.47
CA ILE A 253 -5.69 5.49 -6.82
C ILE A 253 -6.26 4.49 -7.80
N SER A 254 -7.45 4.72 -8.35
CA SER A 254 -8.14 3.84 -9.30
C SER A 254 -7.96 4.34 -10.73
N GLN A 255 -7.71 3.46 -11.70
CA GLN A 255 -7.53 3.86 -13.10
C GLN A 255 -8.52 3.15 -14.01
N ILE A 256 -9.38 3.89 -14.69
CA ILE A 256 -10.49 3.39 -15.49
C ILE A 256 -10.26 3.76 -16.97
N LEU A 257 -10.34 2.79 -17.86
CA LEU A 257 -10.26 3.01 -19.32
C LEU A 257 -11.53 3.69 -19.83
N LEU A 258 -11.37 4.58 -20.80
CA LEU A 258 -12.45 5.23 -21.57
C LEU A 258 -12.68 4.55 -22.92
#